data_AF-A0A955E9Q8-F1
#
_entry.id   AF-A0A955E9Q8-F1
#
_cell.length_a   1.000
_cell.length_b   1.000
_cell.length_c   1.000
_cell.angle_alpha   90.00
_cell.angle_beta   90.00
_cell.angle_gamma   90.00
#
_symmetry.space_group_name_H-M   'P 1'
#
loop_
_entity.id
_entity.type
_entity.pdbx_description
1 polymer ?
#
loop_
_entity_poly.entity_id
_entity_poly.type
_entity_poly.pdbx_seq_one_letter_code
_entity_poly.pdbx_strand_id
1 'polypeptide(L)'
;MRRRWTGARVRAGLAGMAIIAGGCVGPDAARDVAGAQQRTITALSQRYAGDLALLGDLLERALAARRVIILGGLHREMLARGYITADFGADTGRLGSDLADASAASAIVDEVRLGRMTHAQAEAFILDYSLSLRMSDGGASRDAMLARMDAVASHDAGAAALREALAAHVAGVARLLEDADANARAIAEFAAFERDGGGYVERTILGLWERAVVSEMDDPARREAATRLLERVLGLFEERNDG
;
A
#
# COMPACT_ATOMS: atom_id res chain seq x y z
N MET A 1 -17.01 -31.47 -8.98
CA MET A 1 -17.59 -30.85 -7.76
C MET A 1 -17.13 -29.40 -7.66
N ARG A 2 -17.99 -28.44 -8.05
CA ARG A 2 -17.69 -27.00 -8.01
C ARG A 2 -18.04 -26.46 -6.62
N ARG A 3 -17.03 -26.19 -5.77
CA ARG A 3 -17.24 -25.48 -4.50
C ARG A 3 -17.51 -24.00 -4.81
N ARG A 4 -18.77 -23.59 -4.66
CA ARG A 4 -19.18 -22.19 -4.64
C ARG A 4 -18.54 -21.51 -3.45
N TRP A 5 -17.56 -20.65 -3.69
CA TRP A 5 -17.07 -19.70 -2.71
C TRP A 5 -18.18 -18.67 -2.46
N THR A 6 -18.92 -18.85 -1.37
CA THR A 6 -19.77 -17.81 -0.81
C THR A 6 -18.85 -16.72 -0.29
N GLY A 7 -18.68 -15.66 -1.09
CA GLY A 7 -17.96 -14.47 -0.70
C GLY A 7 -18.55 -13.93 0.60
N ALA A 8 -17.78 -14.05 1.68
CA ALA A 8 -18.02 -13.30 2.89
C ALA A 8 -17.88 -11.83 2.49
N ARG A 9 -19.03 -11.15 2.35
CA ARG A 9 -19.10 -9.70 2.26
C ARG A 9 -18.53 -9.18 3.57
N VAL A 10 -17.24 -8.88 3.57
CA VAL A 10 -16.66 -7.96 4.55
C VAL A 10 -17.38 -6.65 4.30
N ARG A 11 -18.40 -6.39 5.12
CA ARG A 11 -18.98 -5.07 5.28
C ARG A 11 -17.86 -4.23 5.86
N ALA A 12 -17.02 -3.66 5.00
CA ALA A 12 -16.30 -2.45 5.31
C ALA A 12 -17.39 -1.43 5.62
N GLY A 13 -17.72 -1.32 6.90
CA GLY A 13 -18.41 -0.16 7.42
C GLY A 13 -17.47 1.01 7.20
N LEU A 14 -17.51 1.56 5.98
CA LEU A 14 -17.34 2.99 5.76
C LEU A 14 -18.36 3.62 6.70
N ALA A 15 -17.91 3.86 7.94
CA ALA A 15 -18.49 4.89 8.77
C ALA A 15 -18.35 6.15 7.93
N GLY A 16 -19.42 6.46 7.20
CA GLY A 16 -19.60 7.76 6.58
C GLY A 16 -19.43 8.74 7.71
N MET A 17 -18.24 9.33 7.77
CA MET A 17 -18.00 10.50 8.58
C MET A 17 -18.96 11.51 7.98
N ALA A 18 -20.09 11.68 8.67
CA ALA A 18 -21.07 12.68 8.33
C ALA A 18 -20.28 13.99 8.24
N ILE A 19 -20.16 14.50 7.02
CA ILE A 19 -19.88 15.91 6.79
C ILE A 19 -21.12 16.59 7.36
N ILE A 20 -21.10 16.86 8.67
CA ILE A 20 -22.22 17.45 9.38
C ILE A 20 -22.40 18.84 8.79
N ALA A 21 -23.54 19.00 8.13
CA ALA A 21 -24.05 20.25 7.64
C ALA A 21 -24.00 21.33 8.75
N GLY A 22 -23.30 22.43 8.48
CA GLY A 22 -23.73 23.81 8.74
C GLY A 22 -24.28 24.21 10.10
N GLY A 23 -24.09 23.44 11.17
CA GLY A 23 -24.32 23.89 12.54
C GLY A 23 -23.03 24.54 13.03
N CYS A 24 -23.08 25.80 13.47
CA CYS A 24 -21.95 26.48 14.11
C CYS A 24 -21.53 25.69 15.37
N VAL A 25 -20.59 24.77 15.22
CA VAL A 25 -19.98 24.07 16.34
C VAL A 25 -19.11 25.10 17.06
N GLY A 26 -19.32 25.26 18.37
CA GLY A 26 -18.49 26.17 19.16
C GLY A 26 -16.99 25.81 19.03
N PRO A 27 -16.09 26.79 19.12
CA PRO A 27 -14.66 26.59 18.82
C PRO A 27 -13.98 25.53 19.69
N ASP A 28 -14.46 25.29 20.91
CA ASP A 28 -13.94 24.21 21.76
C ASP A 28 -14.37 22.82 21.24
N ALA A 29 -15.62 22.66 20.83
CA ALA A 29 -16.09 21.41 20.22
C ALA A 29 -15.42 21.15 18.85
N ALA A 30 -15.08 22.20 18.08
CA ALA A 30 -14.29 22.05 16.86
C ALA A 30 -12.87 21.52 17.14
N ARG A 31 -12.20 22.01 18.19
CA ARG A 31 -10.88 21.53 18.62
C ARG A 31 -10.90 20.09 19.13
N ASP A 32 -11.90 19.73 19.94
CA ASP A 32 -12.05 18.37 20.43
C ASP A 32 -12.27 17.38 19.28
N VAL A 33 -13.09 17.76 18.30
CA VAL A 33 -13.29 16.98 17.07
C VAL A 33 -12.00 16.86 16.26
N ALA A 34 -11.27 17.95 16.03
CA ALA A 34 -10.01 17.91 15.28
C ALA A 34 -8.94 17.04 15.98
N GLY A 35 -8.81 17.17 17.31
CA GLY A 35 -7.89 16.34 18.08
C GLY A 35 -8.29 14.86 18.12
N ALA A 36 -9.59 14.56 18.17
CA ALA A 36 -10.09 13.20 18.04
C ALA A 36 -9.81 12.62 16.64
N GLN A 37 -10.03 13.40 15.58
CA GLN A 37 -9.71 13.00 14.20
C GLN A 37 -8.22 12.69 14.03
N GLN A 38 -7.33 13.54 14.54
CA GLN A 38 -5.88 13.32 14.46
C GLN A 38 -5.45 12.03 15.17
N ARG A 39 -5.96 11.76 16.38
CA ARG A 39 -5.68 10.51 17.10
C ARG A 39 -6.18 9.29 16.34
N THR A 40 -7.38 9.37 15.76
CA THR A 40 -7.94 8.29 14.94
C THR A 40 -7.08 8.03 13.70
N ILE A 41 -6.66 9.06 12.98
CA ILE A 41 -5.79 8.93 11.79
C ILE A 41 -4.45 8.31 12.18
N THR A 42 -3.86 8.75 13.29
CA THR A 42 -2.59 8.19 13.80
C THR A 42 -2.74 6.70 14.14
N ALA A 43 -3.80 6.33 14.87
CA ALA A 43 -4.05 4.94 15.25
C ALA A 43 -4.34 4.06 14.03
N LEU A 44 -5.10 4.58 13.05
CA LEU A 44 -5.34 3.90 11.77
C LEU A 44 -4.04 3.69 11.01
N SER A 45 -3.19 4.72 10.89
CA SER A 45 -1.90 4.63 10.21
C SER A 45 -1.02 3.52 10.79
N GLN A 46 -0.88 3.47 12.12
CA GLN A 46 -0.08 2.45 12.79
C GLN A 46 -0.62 1.04 12.54
N ARG A 47 -1.95 0.86 12.59
CA ARG A 47 -2.59 -0.42 12.31
C ARG A 47 -2.39 -0.84 10.85
N TYR A 48 -2.56 0.09 9.91
CA TYR A 48 -2.34 -0.17 8.49
C TYR A 48 -0.89 -0.56 8.20
N ALA A 49 0.09 0.07 8.85
CA ALA A 49 1.48 -0.34 8.71
C ALA A 49 1.70 -1.80 9.13
N GLY A 50 1.08 -2.25 10.22
CA GLY A 50 1.11 -3.64 10.66
C GLY A 50 0.44 -4.60 9.66
N ASP A 51 -0.74 -4.24 9.16
CA ASP A 51 -1.48 -5.05 8.19
C ASP A 51 -0.73 -5.17 6.85
N LEU A 52 -0.08 -4.09 6.40
CA LEU A 52 0.75 -4.08 5.18
C LEU A 52 2.02 -4.93 5.35
N ALA A 53 2.67 -4.89 6.52
CA ALA A 53 3.80 -5.77 6.82
C ALA A 53 3.39 -7.25 6.82
N LEU A 54 2.26 -7.58 7.44
CA LEU A 54 1.70 -8.93 7.42
C LEU A 54 1.39 -9.40 5.99
N LEU A 55 0.83 -8.51 5.15
CA LEU A 55 0.56 -8.82 3.74
C LEU A 55 1.86 -9.14 2.97
N GLY A 56 2.94 -8.40 3.23
CA GLY A 56 4.28 -8.70 2.70
C GLY A 56 4.78 -10.08 3.10
N ASP A 57 4.72 -10.40 4.39
CA ASP A 57 5.13 -11.70 4.90
C ASP A 57 4.32 -12.85 4.30
N LEU A 58 3.01 -12.66 4.14
CA LEU A 58 2.12 -13.66 3.54
C LEU A 58 2.45 -13.87 2.05
N LEU A 59 2.74 -12.79 1.32
CA LEU A 59 3.17 -12.86 -0.07
C LEU A 59 4.47 -13.67 -0.19
N GLU A 60 5.49 -13.37 0.60
CA GLU A 60 6.77 -14.10 0.54
C GLU A 60 6.60 -15.59 0.84
N ARG A 61 5.81 -15.94 1.86
CA ARG A 61 5.50 -17.34 2.19
C ARG A 61 4.75 -18.04 1.06
N ALA A 62 3.79 -17.38 0.43
CA ALA A 62 3.03 -17.93 -0.69
C ALA A 62 3.93 -18.17 -1.92
N LEU A 63 4.80 -17.21 -2.25
CA LEU A 63 5.77 -17.33 -3.34
C LEU A 63 6.77 -18.46 -3.09
N ALA A 64 7.29 -18.59 -1.87
CA ALA A 64 8.18 -19.68 -1.48
C ALA A 64 7.50 -21.05 -1.61
N ALA A 65 6.27 -21.19 -1.09
CA ALA A 65 5.49 -22.43 -1.18
C ALA A 65 5.20 -22.80 -2.64
N ARG A 66 4.84 -21.82 -3.47
CA ARG A 66 4.58 -22.04 -4.90
C ARG A 66 5.84 -22.50 -5.64
N ARG A 67 7.00 -21.90 -5.35
CA ARG A 67 8.29 -22.31 -5.92
C ARG A 67 8.60 -23.78 -5.62
N VAL A 68 8.41 -24.23 -4.37
CA VAL A 68 8.60 -25.63 -3.96
C VAL A 68 7.69 -26.57 -4.76
N ILE A 69 6.42 -26.20 -4.94
CA ILE A 69 5.46 -27.01 -5.71
C ILE A 69 5.90 -27.15 -7.17
N ILE A 70 6.37 -26.07 -7.80
CA ILE A 70 6.85 -26.08 -9.20
C ILE A 70 8.08 -26.97 -9.33
N LEU A 71 9.11 -26.76 -8.50
CA LEU A 71 10.33 -27.57 -8.53
C LEU A 71 10.03 -29.07 -8.34
N GLY A 72 9.18 -29.40 -7.36
CA GLY A 72 8.74 -30.78 -7.15
C GLY A 72 7.91 -31.35 -8.32
N GLY A 73 7.14 -30.49 -9.00
CA GLY A 73 6.41 -30.85 -10.22
C GLY A 73 7.34 -31.22 -11.36
N LEU A 74 8.33 -30.37 -11.64
CA LEU A 74 9.35 -30.61 -12.66
C LEU A 74 10.15 -31.89 -12.36
N HIS A 75 10.56 -32.11 -11.11
CA HIS A 75 11.22 -33.36 -10.73
C HIS A 75 10.37 -34.61 -11.04
N ARG A 76 9.09 -34.60 -10.66
CA ARG A 76 8.17 -35.72 -10.96
C ARG A 76 7.98 -35.92 -12.46
N GLU A 77 7.95 -34.84 -13.23
CA GLU A 77 7.87 -34.90 -14.68
C GLU A 77 9.11 -35.57 -15.28
N MET A 78 10.33 -35.22 -14.83
CA MET A 78 11.58 -35.85 -15.30
C MET A 78 11.57 -37.38 -15.12
N LEU A 79 11.02 -37.85 -13.99
CA LEU A 79 10.84 -39.28 -13.72
C LEU A 79 9.71 -39.90 -14.56
N ALA A 80 8.54 -39.25 -14.61
CA ALA A 80 7.37 -39.78 -15.30
C ALA A 80 7.55 -39.85 -16.83
N ARG A 81 8.31 -38.93 -17.41
CA ARG A 81 8.67 -38.93 -18.84
C ARG A 81 9.79 -39.92 -19.16
N GLY A 82 10.49 -40.42 -18.16
CA GLY A 82 11.58 -41.37 -18.32
C GLY A 82 12.91 -40.73 -18.71
N TYR A 83 13.07 -39.40 -18.62
CA TYR A 83 14.39 -38.77 -18.79
C TYR A 83 15.37 -39.20 -17.71
N ILE A 84 14.82 -39.53 -16.53
CA ILE A 84 15.56 -40.13 -15.42
C ILE A 84 14.98 -41.51 -15.14
N THR A 85 15.85 -42.52 -15.16
CA THR A 85 15.51 -43.93 -14.92
C THR A 85 15.30 -44.20 -13.43
N ALA A 86 14.79 -45.39 -13.09
CA ALA A 86 14.50 -45.78 -11.70
C ALA A 86 15.77 -45.89 -10.82
N ASP A 87 16.93 -46.13 -11.43
CA ASP A 87 18.26 -46.13 -10.81
C ASP A 87 18.96 -44.76 -10.87
N PHE A 88 18.21 -43.70 -11.19
CA PHE A 88 18.70 -42.32 -11.34
C PHE A 88 19.76 -42.14 -12.44
N GLY A 89 19.73 -42.98 -13.47
CA GLY A 89 20.45 -42.78 -14.73
C GLY A 89 19.72 -41.78 -15.64
N ALA A 90 20.46 -41.20 -16.57
CA ALA A 90 19.89 -40.35 -17.63
C ALA A 90 19.54 -41.18 -18.87
N ASP A 91 18.36 -40.97 -19.44
CA ASP A 91 17.98 -41.46 -20.77
C ASP A 91 17.77 -40.27 -21.72
N THR A 92 18.85 -39.87 -22.41
CA THR A 92 18.81 -38.80 -23.41
C THR A 92 18.19 -39.26 -24.74
N GLY A 93 18.10 -40.57 -25.00
CA GLY A 93 17.39 -41.11 -26.17
C GLY A 93 15.89 -40.82 -26.10
N ARG A 94 15.33 -40.82 -24.88
CA ARG A 94 13.95 -40.38 -24.63
C ARG A 94 13.73 -38.92 -25.01
N LEU A 95 14.67 -38.02 -24.68
CA LEU A 95 14.59 -36.61 -25.08
C LEU A 95 14.53 -36.46 -26.60
N GLY A 96 15.39 -37.18 -27.34
CA GLY A 96 15.36 -37.16 -28.81
C GLY A 96 14.02 -37.63 -29.39
N SER A 97 13.42 -38.66 -28.78
CA SER A 97 12.10 -39.16 -29.17
C SER A 97 10.99 -38.15 -28.90
N ASP A 98 10.99 -37.50 -27.73
CA ASP A 98 9.99 -36.48 -27.38
C ASP A 98 10.17 -35.19 -28.21
N LEU A 99 11.40 -34.82 -28.58
CA LEU A 99 11.64 -33.68 -29.48
C LEU A 99 11.08 -33.93 -30.88
N ALA A 100 11.16 -35.17 -31.38
CA ALA A 100 10.60 -35.58 -32.67
C ALA A 100 9.06 -35.65 -32.66
N ASP A 101 8.43 -35.89 -31.51
CA ASP A 101 6.97 -35.92 -31.35
C ASP A 101 6.41 -34.52 -31.04
N ALA A 102 5.83 -33.85 -32.04
CA ALA A 102 5.23 -32.52 -31.89
C ALA A 102 4.17 -32.39 -30.78
N SER A 103 3.59 -33.51 -30.32
CA SER A 103 2.58 -33.54 -29.25
C SER A 103 3.16 -33.75 -27.84
N ALA A 104 4.45 -34.11 -27.74
CA ALA A 104 5.10 -34.29 -26.45
C ALA A 104 5.15 -32.96 -25.69
N ALA A 105 4.62 -32.94 -24.48
CA ALA A 105 4.60 -31.78 -23.60
C ALA A 105 5.53 -32.00 -22.41
N SER A 106 6.65 -31.29 -22.37
CA SER A 106 7.59 -31.31 -21.26
C SER A 106 8.29 -29.98 -21.14
N ALA A 107 8.60 -29.55 -19.92
CA ALA A 107 9.34 -28.33 -19.68
C ALA A 107 10.67 -28.28 -20.47
N ILE A 108 11.46 -29.35 -20.48
CA ILE A 108 12.73 -29.40 -21.24
C ILE A 108 12.48 -29.34 -22.74
N VAL A 109 11.49 -30.07 -23.25
CA VAL A 109 11.14 -30.08 -24.68
C VAL A 109 10.67 -28.70 -25.12
N ASP A 110 9.87 -28.03 -24.28
CA ASP A 110 9.38 -26.68 -24.52
C ASP A 110 10.54 -25.68 -24.57
N GLU A 111 11.53 -25.75 -23.66
CA GLU A 111 12.73 -24.91 -23.73
C GLU A 111 13.47 -25.05 -25.06
N VAL A 112 13.61 -26.30 -25.53
CA VAL A 112 14.31 -26.58 -26.79
C VAL A 112 13.55 -26.05 -27.99
N ARG A 113 12.24 -26.26 -28.03
CA ARG A 113 11.37 -25.76 -29.11
C ARG A 113 11.28 -24.25 -29.16
N LEU A 114 11.29 -23.61 -27.99
CA LEU A 114 11.30 -22.15 -27.88
C LEU A 114 12.69 -21.56 -28.19
N GLY A 115 13.71 -22.40 -28.48
CA GLY A 115 15.07 -21.96 -28.80
C GLY A 115 15.84 -21.39 -27.62
N ARG A 116 15.34 -21.56 -26.39
CA ARG A 116 15.99 -21.08 -25.16
C ARG A 116 17.06 -22.05 -24.66
N MET A 117 16.95 -23.31 -25.07
CA MET A 117 17.92 -24.37 -24.82
C MET A 117 18.23 -25.09 -26.14
N THR A 118 19.49 -25.41 -26.41
CA THR A 118 19.83 -26.27 -27.55
C THR A 118 19.57 -27.74 -27.18
N HIS A 119 19.44 -28.62 -28.18
CA HIS A 119 19.32 -30.05 -27.91
C HIS A 119 20.48 -30.58 -27.05
N ALA A 120 21.73 -30.22 -27.39
CA ALA A 120 22.90 -30.60 -26.62
C ALA A 120 22.89 -30.05 -25.17
N GLN A 121 22.36 -28.84 -24.96
CA GLN A 121 22.21 -28.28 -23.61
C GLN A 121 21.15 -29.04 -22.80
N ALA A 122 20.07 -29.48 -23.43
CA ALA A 122 19.04 -30.28 -22.78
C ALA A 122 19.55 -31.67 -22.41
N GLU A 123 20.35 -32.31 -23.28
CA GLU A 123 21.02 -33.57 -22.96
C GLU A 123 22.00 -33.40 -21.79
N ALA A 124 22.86 -32.38 -21.85
CA ALA A 124 23.78 -32.04 -20.76
C ALA A 124 23.04 -31.78 -19.45
N PHE A 125 21.90 -31.07 -19.51
CA PHE A 125 21.05 -30.83 -18.36
C PHE A 125 20.54 -32.14 -17.73
N ILE A 126 20.00 -33.07 -18.52
CA ILE A 126 19.50 -34.35 -18.00
C ILE A 126 20.65 -35.16 -17.39
N LEU A 127 21.83 -35.16 -18.02
CA LEU A 127 23.03 -35.83 -17.52
C LEU A 127 23.49 -35.24 -16.17
N ASP A 128 23.67 -33.94 -16.10
CA ASP A 128 24.05 -33.22 -14.88
C ASP A 128 22.99 -33.42 -13.78
N TYR A 129 21.71 -33.49 -14.15
CA TYR A 129 20.61 -33.68 -13.22
C TYR A 129 20.65 -35.08 -12.62
N SER A 130 20.84 -36.10 -13.46
CA SER A 130 21.04 -37.49 -13.03
C SER A 130 22.28 -37.65 -12.15
N LEU A 131 23.36 -36.92 -12.44
CA LEU A 131 24.56 -36.89 -11.62
C LEU A 131 24.25 -36.28 -10.26
N SER A 132 23.56 -35.14 -10.23
CA SER A 132 23.16 -34.48 -8.99
C SER A 132 22.34 -35.40 -8.08
N LEU A 133 21.38 -36.17 -8.63
CA LEU A 133 20.57 -37.11 -7.85
C LEU A 133 21.40 -38.23 -7.20
N ARG A 134 22.53 -38.62 -7.81
CA ARG A 134 23.42 -39.68 -7.31
C ARG A 134 24.45 -39.18 -6.29
N MET A 135 24.66 -37.87 -6.18
CA MET A 135 25.61 -37.27 -5.24
C MET A 135 24.97 -36.97 -3.88
N SER A 136 25.77 -36.99 -2.81
CA SER A 136 25.32 -36.80 -1.42
C SER A 136 24.78 -35.38 -1.12
N ASP A 137 25.17 -34.39 -1.92
CA ASP A 137 24.70 -32.99 -1.88
C ASP A 137 23.58 -32.71 -2.90
N GLY A 138 23.04 -33.77 -3.51
CA GLY A 138 22.19 -33.71 -4.69
C GLY A 138 20.99 -32.78 -4.61
N GLY A 139 20.39 -32.58 -3.43
CA GLY A 139 19.19 -31.75 -3.28
C GLY A 139 19.38 -30.29 -3.73
N ALA A 140 20.44 -29.63 -3.27
CA ALA A 140 20.68 -28.22 -3.59
C ALA A 140 21.08 -28.03 -5.06
N SER A 141 21.99 -28.89 -5.55
CA SER A 141 22.42 -28.90 -6.95
C SER A 141 21.26 -29.19 -7.89
N ARG A 142 20.41 -30.17 -7.56
CA ARG A 142 19.17 -30.51 -8.27
C ARG A 142 18.22 -29.31 -8.37
N ASP A 143 17.96 -28.63 -7.26
CA ASP A 143 17.04 -27.50 -7.23
C ASP A 143 17.57 -26.31 -8.04
N ALA A 144 18.89 -26.05 -7.97
CA ALA A 144 19.56 -25.03 -8.78
C ALA A 144 19.46 -25.34 -10.27
N MET A 145 19.56 -26.62 -10.66
CA MET A 145 19.35 -27.04 -12.04
C MET A 145 17.91 -26.83 -12.48
N LEU A 146 16.92 -27.35 -11.75
CA LEU A 146 15.50 -27.17 -12.10
C LEU A 146 15.09 -25.70 -12.19
N ALA A 147 15.72 -24.82 -11.41
CA ALA A 147 15.47 -23.38 -11.47
C ALA A 147 15.84 -22.72 -12.80
N ARG A 148 16.59 -23.41 -13.68
CA ARG A 148 16.95 -22.92 -15.02
C ARG A 148 15.85 -23.11 -16.07
N MET A 149 14.76 -23.80 -15.73
CA MET A 149 13.61 -24.02 -16.61
C MET A 149 12.66 -22.80 -16.61
N ASP A 150 11.98 -22.53 -17.73
CA ASP A 150 11.09 -21.36 -17.89
C ASP A 150 9.97 -21.36 -16.87
N ALA A 151 9.43 -22.52 -16.49
CA ALA A 151 8.39 -22.57 -15.45
C ALA A 151 8.83 -21.92 -14.13
N VAL A 152 10.12 -22.04 -13.76
CA VAL A 152 10.69 -21.40 -12.57
C VAL A 152 11.10 -19.96 -12.87
N ALA A 153 11.70 -19.69 -14.02
CA ALA A 153 12.09 -18.34 -14.42
C ALA A 153 10.86 -17.40 -14.54
N SER A 154 9.79 -17.86 -15.17
CA SER A 154 8.50 -17.18 -15.28
C SER A 154 7.84 -16.97 -13.91
N HIS A 155 7.95 -17.96 -13.00
CA HIS A 155 7.49 -17.78 -11.62
C HIS A 155 8.29 -16.67 -10.91
N ASP A 156 9.62 -16.67 -11.03
CA ASP A 156 10.48 -15.70 -10.37
C ASP A 156 10.28 -14.28 -10.94
N ALA A 157 10.07 -14.15 -12.25
CA ALA A 157 9.68 -12.89 -12.87
C ALA A 157 8.31 -12.39 -12.36
N GLY A 158 7.32 -13.28 -12.28
CA GLY A 158 6.01 -12.95 -11.69
C GLY A 158 6.09 -12.59 -10.21
N ALA A 159 6.95 -13.26 -9.45
CA ALA A 159 7.23 -12.98 -8.05
C ALA A 159 7.85 -11.59 -7.87
N ALA A 160 8.82 -11.22 -8.72
CA ALA A 160 9.41 -9.89 -8.72
C ALA A 160 8.37 -8.81 -9.02
N ALA A 161 7.53 -9.00 -10.04
CA ALA A 161 6.46 -8.07 -10.38
C ALA A 161 5.42 -7.93 -9.26
N LEU A 162 5.06 -9.01 -8.57
CA LEU A 162 4.15 -8.96 -7.41
C LEU A 162 4.74 -8.18 -6.24
N ARG A 163 6.04 -8.36 -5.95
CA ARG A 163 6.74 -7.59 -4.91
C ARG A 163 6.79 -6.10 -5.25
N GLU A 164 7.11 -5.78 -6.50
CA GLU A 164 7.12 -4.39 -6.98
C GLU A 164 5.72 -3.76 -6.87
N ALA A 165 4.69 -4.47 -7.29
CA ALA A 165 3.31 -4.02 -7.17
C ALA A 165 2.89 -3.81 -5.71
N LEU A 166 3.27 -4.71 -4.80
CA LEU A 166 3.01 -4.55 -3.37
C LEU A 166 3.75 -3.34 -2.80
N ALA A 167 5.03 -3.16 -3.14
CA ALA A 167 5.82 -2.01 -2.70
C ALA A 167 5.22 -0.68 -3.17
N ALA A 168 4.79 -0.62 -4.44
CA ALA A 168 4.09 0.54 -4.99
C ALA A 168 2.76 0.81 -4.27
N HIS A 169 2.01 -0.25 -3.94
CA HIS A 169 0.77 -0.14 -3.17
C HIS A 169 1.01 0.39 -1.76
N VAL A 170 1.99 -0.16 -1.04
CA VAL A 170 2.40 0.28 0.30
C VAL A 170 2.79 1.76 0.26
N ALA A 171 3.60 2.19 -0.72
CA ALA A 171 3.99 3.59 -0.89
C ALA A 171 2.80 4.51 -1.25
N GLY A 172 1.80 3.99 -1.98
CA GLY A 172 0.56 4.71 -2.27
C GLY A 172 -0.27 4.93 -1.00
N VAL A 173 -0.43 3.90 -0.17
CA VAL A 173 -1.16 3.99 1.09
C VAL A 173 -0.45 4.91 2.09
N ALA A 174 0.87 4.82 2.19
CA ALA A 174 1.67 5.69 3.06
C ALA A 174 1.43 7.17 2.73
N ARG A 175 1.47 7.55 1.44
CA ARG A 175 1.19 8.93 1.00
C ARG A 175 -0.22 9.38 1.37
N LEU A 176 -1.24 8.54 1.19
CA LEU A 176 -2.62 8.88 1.58
C LEU A 176 -2.75 9.12 3.10
N LEU A 177 -2.01 8.36 3.91
CA LEU A 177 -2.00 8.54 5.36
C LEU A 177 -1.25 9.82 5.77
N GLU A 178 -0.13 10.13 5.11
CA GLU A 178 0.60 11.38 5.29
C GLU A 178 -0.25 12.60 4.93
N ASP A 179 -0.95 12.56 3.78
CA ASP A 179 -1.87 13.62 3.34
C ASP A 179 -3.03 13.79 4.34
N ALA A 180 -3.58 12.68 4.85
CA ALA A 180 -4.65 12.73 5.84
C ALA A 180 -4.17 13.35 7.17
N ASP A 181 -2.97 13.00 7.64
CA ASP A 181 -2.38 13.59 8.84
C ASP A 181 -2.07 15.08 8.65
N ALA A 182 -1.50 15.47 7.51
CA ALA A 182 -1.22 16.87 7.17
C ALA A 182 -2.50 17.71 7.14
N ASN A 183 -3.56 17.19 6.50
CA ASN A 183 -4.86 17.87 6.47
C ASN A 183 -5.49 17.97 7.87
N ALA A 184 -5.39 16.93 8.69
CA ALA A 184 -5.90 16.96 10.06
C ALA A 184 -5.16 17.99 10.93
N ARG A 185 -3.83 18.11 10.77
CA ARG A 185 -3.03 19.15 11.45
C ARG A 185 -3.40 20.54 10.99
N ALA A 186 -3.55 20.77 9.68
CA ALA A 186 -3.95 22.06 9.14
C ALA A 186 -5.31 22.53 9.67
N ILE A 187 -6.28 21.61 9.79
CA ILE A 187 -7.60 21.89 10.38
C ILE A 187 -7.46 22.23 11.87
N ALA A 188 -6.64 21.48 12.62
CA ALA A 188 -6.40 21.75 14.03
C ALA A 188 -5.70 23.10 14.26
N GLU A 189 -4.73 23.44 13.42
CA GLU A 189 -4.03 24.74 13.44
C GLU A 189 -4.96 25.89 13.09
N PHE A 190 -5.81 25.74 12.07
CA PHE A 190 -6.81 26.75 11.71
C PHE A 190 -7.82 26.99 12.85
N ALA A 191 -8.33 25.92 13.47
CA ALA A 191 -9.24 26.00 14.60
C ALA A 191 -8.58 26.61 15.87
N ALA A 192 -7.25 26.49 16.00
CA ALA A 192 -6.49 27.19 17.03
C ALA A 192 -6.27 28.67 16.69
N PHE A 193 -5.98 28.98 15.42
CA PHE A 193 -5.78 30.36 14.94
C PHE A 193 -7.03 31.23 15.08
N GLU A 194 -8.23 30.71 14.81
CA GLU A 194 -9.48 31.48 15.03
C GLU A 194 -9.67 31.92 16.50
N ARG A 195 -9.09 31.21 17.47
CA ARG A 195 -9.12 31.58 18.90
C ARG A 195 -8.25 32.80 19.20
N ASP A 196 -7.07 32.91 18.59
CA ASP A 196 -6.17 34.06 18.76
C ASP A 196 -6.51 35.22 17.80
N GLY A 197 -7.22 34.88 16.72
CA GLY A 197 -7.63 35.79 15.65
C GLY A 197 -8.80 36.69 16.01
N GLY A 198 -9.69 36.32 16.94
CA GLY A 198 -10.80 37.18 17.39
C GLY A 198 -10.30 38.57 17.82
N GLY A 199 -9.31 38.60 18.72
CA GLY A 199 -8.67 39.84 19.13
C GLY A 199 -7.82 40.51 18.03
N TYR A 200 -7.31 39.79 17.04
CA TYR A 200 -6.60 40.41 15.90
C TYR A 200 -7.56 41.06 14.90
N VAL A 201 -8.67 40.40 14.58
CA VAL A 201 -9.73 40.90 13.70
C VAL A 201 -10.43 42.08 14.35
N GLU A 202 -10.79 41.98 15.63
CA GLU A 202 -11.35 43.09 16.41
C GLU A 202 -10.40 44.29 16.45
N ARG A 203 -9.11 44.10 16.79
CA ARG A 203 -8.11 45.19 16.78
C ARG A 203 -7.89 45.78 15.40
N THR A 204 -7.92 44.97 14.35
CA THR A 204 -7.74 45.43 12.97
C THR A 204 -8.95 46.23 12.50
N ILE A 205 -10.17 45.78 12.80
CA ILE A 205 -11.41 46.51 12.50
C ILE A 205 -11.47 47.82 13.27
N LEU A 206 -11.17 47.81 14.57
CA LEU A 206 -11.06 49.02 15.40
C LEU A 206 -10.03 50.00 14.83
N GLY A 207 -8.83 49.54 14.50
CA GLY A 207 -7.77 50.40 13.96
C GLY A 207 -8.03 50.92 12.54
N LEU A 208 -8.83 50.22 11.72
CA LEU A 208 -9.28 50.72 10.42
C LEU A 208 -10.40 51.75 10.58
N TRP A 209 -11.36 51.49 11.47
CA TRP A 209 -12.45 52.41 11.77
C TRP A 209 -11.96 53.72 12.39
N GLU A 210 -11.01 53.64 13.32
CA GLU A 210 -10.42 54.83 13.95
C GLU A 210 -9.75 55.73 12.90
N ARG A 211 -9.02 55.13 11.95
CA ARG A 211 -8.31 55.85 10.88
C ARG A 211 -9.19 56.33 9.72
N ALA A 212 -10.32 55.68 9.47
CA ALA A 212 -11.15 55.99 8.30
C ALA A 212 -12.40 56.80 8.66
N VAL A 213 -12.89 56.68 9.90
CA VAL A 213 -14.17 57.25 10.34
C VAL A 213 -13.96 58.23 11.49
N VAL A 214 -13.21 57.85 12.52
CA VAL A 214 -13.08 58.68 13.73
C VAL A 214 -12.12 59.87 13.51
N SER A 215 -11.03 59.67 12.76
CA SER A 215 -10.05 60.73 12.46
C SER A 215 -10.62 61.91 11.69
N GLU A 216 -11.67 61.68 10.89
CA GLU A 216 -12.31 62.68 10.02
C GLU A 216 -13.43 63.47 10.72
N MET A 217 -13.75 63.17 11.98
CA MET A 217 -14.81 63.88 12.72
C MET A 217 -14.21 64.99 13.59
N ASP A 218 -14.68 66.23 13.54
CA ASP A 218 -14.13 67.30 14.40
C ASP A 218 -14.72 67.36 15.81
N ASP A 219 -15.91 66.77 16.01
CA ASP A 219 -16.64 66.81 17.29
C ASP A 219 -16.22 65.63 18.20
N PRO A 220 -15.62 65.90 19.38
CA PRO A 220 -15.17 64.85 20.29
C PRO A 220 -16.32 63.98 20.83
N ALA A 221 -17.53 64.53 20.99
CA ALA A 221 -18.68 63.75 21.46
C ALA A 221 -19.16 62.76 20.38
N ARG A 222 -19.05 63.13 19.10
CA ARG A 222 -19.37 62.25 17.97
C ARG A 222 -18.33 61.16 17.76
N ARG A 223 -17.04 61.46 17.95
CA ARG A 223 -15.95 60.46 17.94
C ARG A 223 -16.19 59.37 18.98
N GLU A 224 -16.53 59.76 20.20
CA GLU A 224 -16.81 58.83 21.30
C GLU A 224 -18.06 57.99 21.02
N ALA A 225 -19.12 58.59 20.46
CA ALA A 225 -20.33 57.86 20.07
C ALA A 225 -20.08 56.85 18.94
N ALA A 226 -19.30 57.22 17.92
CA ALA A 226 -18.95 56.35 16.80
C ALA A 226 -18.06 55.16 17.22
N THR A 227 -17.13 55.39 18.15
CA THR A 227 -16.28 54.32 18.71
C THR A 227 -17.12 53.34 19.53
N ARG A 228 -17.99 53.85 20.42
CA ARG A 228 -18.91 53.01 21.22
C ARG A 228 -19.88 52.20 20.36
N LEU A 229 -20.34 52.76 19.24
CA LEU A 229 -21.19 52.05 18.30
C LEU A 229 -20.45 50.86 17.68
N LEU A 230 -19.21 51.06 17.24
CA LEU A 230 -18.42 49.95 16.67
C LEU A 230 -18.11 48.89 17.73
N GLU A 231 -17.68 49.29 18.93
CA GLU A 231 -17.45 48.36 20.04
C GLU A 231 -18.71 47.54 20.35
N ARG A 232 -19.89 48.16 20.31
CA ARG A 232 -21.18 47.45 20.49
C ARG A 232 -21.51 46.51 19.34
N VAL A 233 -21.24 46.91 18.10
CA VAL A 233 -21.44 46.06 16.91
C VAL A 233 -20.50 44.84 16.92
N LEU A 234 -19.28 45.01 17.44
CA LEU A 234 -18.31 43.94 17.63
C LEU A 234 -18.56 43.09 18.90
N GLY A 235 -19.56 43.42 19.73
CA GLY A 235 -19.85 42.71 20.97
C GLY A 235 -18.86 42.97 22.12
N LEU A 236 -17.95 43.93 21.97
CA LEU A 236 -16.87 44.24 22.93
C LEU A 236 -17.34 45.00 24.20
N PHE A 237 -18.62 45.39 24.23
CA PHE A 237 -19.16 46.23 25.31
C PHE A 237 -19.72 45.43 26.49
N GLU A 238 -20.00 44.14 26.33
CA GLU A 238 -20.58 43.31 27.40
C GLU A 238 -19.53 42.78 28.39
N GLU A 239 -18.26 42.61 28.00
CA GLU A 239 -17.21 42.11 28.91
C GLU A 239 -16.65 43.15 29.90
N ARG A 240 -16.95 44.45 29.73
CA ARG A 240 -16.38 45.53 30.57
C ARG A 240 -17.24 45.96 31.76
N ASN A 241 -18.47 45.44 31.91
CA ASN A 241 -19.41 45.87 32.95
C ASN A 241 -19.54 44.91 34.16
N ASP A 242 -18.71 43.86 34.23
CA ASP A 242 -18.65 42.94 35.40
C ASP A 242 -17.46 43.25 36.35
N GLY A 243 -17.03 44.51 36.42
CA GLY A 243 -15.98 45.00 37.34
C GLY A 243 -16.37 46.26 38.08
#